data_AF-A0A379WD12-F1
#
_entry.id   AF-A0A379WD12-F1
#
_cell.length_a   1.000
_cell.length_b   1.000
_cell.length_c   1.000
_cell.angle_alpha   90.00
_cell.angle_beta   90.00
_cell.angle_gamma   90.00
#
_symmetry.space_group_name_H-M   'P 1'
#
loop_
_entity.id
_entity.type
_entity.pdbx_description
1 polymer ?
#
loop_
_entity_poly.entity_id
_entity_poly.type
_entity_poly.pdbx_seq_one_letter_code
_entity_poly.pdbx_strand_id
1 'polypeptide(L)' 'MNIDQLATPPQEIMLTPNVPATREAVQAINDADLILIGPGSFYTSLMPCLLLDELAQALRRTPAPMVYIGNLVAN' A
#
# COMPACT_ATOMS: atom_id res chain seq x y z
N MET A 1 -14.03 -13.83 5.97
CA MET A 1 -14.35 -13.57 4.55
C MET A 1 -13.17 -12.82 3.97
N ASN A 2 -12.61 -13.27 2.85
CA ASN A 2 -11.48 -12.58 2.22
C ASN A 2 -12.03 -11.41 1.37
N ILE A 3 -11.65 -10.17 1.72
CA ILE A 3 -12.11 -8.96 0.99
C ILE A 3 -11.64 -9.01 -0.47
N ASP A 4 -10.49 -9.63 -0.73
CA ASP A 4 -9.95 -9.83 -2.09
C ASP A 4 -10.77 -10.78 -2.96
N GLN A 5 -11.73 -11.51 -2.40
CA GLN A 5 -12.61 -12.45 -3.11
C GLN A 5 -14.06 -11.97 -3.20
N LEU A 6 -14.32 -10.69 -2.89
CA LEU A 6 -15.66 -10.13 -3.05
C LEU A 6 -16.03 -10.05 -4.54
N ALA A 7 -17.25 -10.45 -4.88
CA ALA A 7 -17.76 -10.40 -6.26
C ALA A 7 -17.76 -8.98 -6.85
N THR A 8 -17.87 -7.98 -5.99
CA THR A 8 -17.73 -6.56 -6.34
C THR A 8 -16.69 -5.91 -5.43
N PRO A 9 -15.82 -5.05 -5.95
CA PRO A 9 -14.87 -4.32 -5.10
C PRO A 9 -15.63 -3.45 -4.09
N PRO A 10 -15.10 -3.29 -2.87
CA PRO A 10 -15.68 -2.37 -1.89
C PRO A 10 -15.61 -0.94 -2.42
N GLN A 11 -16.63 -0.14 -2.12
CA GLN A 11 -16.67 1.27 -2.52
C GLN A 11 -15.66 2.12 -1.76
N GLU A 12 -15.40 1.79 -0.49
CA GLU A 12 -14.48 2.50 0.38
C GLU A 12 -13.82 1.51 1.34
N ILE A 13 -12.53 1.74 1.62
CA ILE A 13 -11.78 1.08 2.68
C ILE A 13 -11.04 2.17 3.46
N MET A 14 -11.08 2.04 4.79
CA MET A 14 -10.43 2.96 5.71
C MET A 14 -9.77 2.19 6.86
N LEU A 15 -8.78 2.81 7.48
CA LEU A 15 -8.22 2.34 8.75
C LEU A 15 -8.97 3.01 9.89
N THR A 16 -9.18 2.26 10.98
CA THR A 16 -9.77 2.81 12.20
C THR A 16 -9.12 2.13 13.41
N PRO A 17 -8.48 2.88 14.33
CA PRO A 17 -8.24 4.33 14.24
C PRO A 17 -7.26 4.70 13.10
N ASN A 18 -7.22 5.98 12.73
CA ASN A 18 -6.11 6.46 11.90
C ASN A 18 -4.83 6.42 12.75
N VAL A 19 -3.77 5.80 12.24
CA VAL A 19 -2.50 5.62 12.93
C VAL A 19 -1.38 6.24 12.10
N PRO A 20 -0.38 6.89 12.74
CA PRO A 20 0.75 7.43 12.01
C PRO A 20 1.63 6.30 11.46
N ALA A 21 2.41 6.60 10.43
CA ALA A 21 3.45 5.70 9.99
C ALA A 21 4.63 5.76 10.96
N THR A 22 5.50 4.75 10.92
CA THR A 22 6.79 4.85 11.62
C THR A 22 7.69 5.83 10.87
N ARG A 23 8.52 6.57 11.60
CA ARG A 23 9.47 7.51 11.00
C ARG A 23 10.46 6.78 10.08
N GLU A 24 10.85 5.58 10.47
CA GLU A 24 11.76 4.70 9.75
C GLU A 24 11.19 4.31 8.38
N ALA A 25 9.88 4.03 8.29
CA ALA A 25 9.25 3.68 7.02
C ALA A 25 9.18 4.87 6.06
N VAL A 26 8.87 6.07 6.57
CA VAL A 26 8.88 7.30 5.78
C VAL A 26 10.29 7.61 5.28
N GLN A 27 11.30 7.48 6.15
CA GLN A 27 12.69 7.71 5.77
C GLN A 27 13.16 6.70 4.69
N ALA A 28 12.80 5.43 4.85
CA ALA A 28 13.13 4.40 3.86
C ALA A 28 12.55 4.70 2.47
N ILE A 29 11.36 5.29 2.38
CA ILE A 29 10.76 5.72 1.10
C ILE A 29 11.53 6.90 0.48
N ASN A 30 11.99 7.84 1.31
CA ASN A 30 12.73 9.01 0.83
C ASN A 30 14.12 8.65 0.31
N ASP A 31 14.76 7.65 0.92
CA ASP A 31 16.12 7.21 0.58
C ASP A 31 16.15 6.08 -0.47
N ALA A 32 14.99 5.59 -0.91
CA ALA A 32 14.91 4.48 -1.83
C ALA A 32 15.39 4.85 -3.25
N ASP A 33 16.24 4.02 -3.85
CA ASP A 33 16.55 4.08 -5.28
C ASP A 33 15.44 3.43 -6.14
N LEU A 34 14.64 2.55 -5.55
CA LEU A 34 13.55 1.80 -6.19
C LEU A 34 12.54 1.36 -5.12
N ILE A 35 11.25 1.43 -5.44
CA ILE A 35 10.17 0.98 -4.56
C ILE A 35 9.41 -0.16 -5.23
N LEU A 36 9.30 -1.29 -4.53
CA LEU A 36 8.52 -2.45 -4.97
C LEU A 36 7.22 -2.52 -4.15
N ILE A 37 6.08 -2.59 -4.83
CA ILE A 37 4.77 -2.78 -4.21
C ILE A 37 4.23 -4.14 -4.62
N GLY A 38 4.12 -5.07 -3.68
CA GLY A 38 3.62 -6.42 -3.92
C GLY A 38 4.71 -7.48 -4.16
N PRO A 39 4.33 -8.73 -4.50
CA PRO A 39 2.94 -9.20 -4.58
C PRO A 39 2.31 -9.30 -3.18
N GLY A 40 0.99 -9.45 -3.12
CA GLY A 40 0.25 -9.56 -1.87
C GLY A 40 -1.23 -9.28 -2.05
N SER A 41 -2.04 -9.73 -1.10
CA SER A 41 -3.48 -9.45 -1.07
C SER A 41 -3.71 -7.94 -1.16
N PHE A 42 -4.47 -7.52 -2.16
CA PHE A 42 -4.56 -6.10 -2.52
C PHE A 42 -5.22 -5.30 -1.38
N TYR A 43 -6.38 -5.73 -0.90
CA TYR A 43 -7.14 -5.03 0.13
C TYR A 43 -6.63 -5.29 1.55
N THR A 44 -6.05 -6.46 1.80
CA THR A 44 -5.72 -6.90 3.18
C THR A 44 -4.23 -6.88 3.50
N SER A 45 -3.35 -6.69 2.52
CA SER A 45 -1.89 -6.58 2.74
C SER A 45 -1.31 -5.29 2.17
N LEU A 46 -1.65 -4.91 0.94
CA LEU A 46 -1.05 -3.74 0.29
C LEU A 46 -1.77 -2.45 0.66
N MET A 47 -3.11 -2.41 0.50
CA MET A 47 -3.93 -1.24 0.78
C MET A 47 -3.75 -0.70 2.20
N PRO A 48 -3.66 -1.51 3.28
CA PRO A 48 -3.47 -0.97 4.63
C PRO A 48 -2.22 -0.11 4.78
N CYS A 49 -1.10 -0.49 4.16
CA CYS A 49 0.12 0.34 4.17
C CYS A 49 -0.07 1.63 3.36
N LEU A 50 -0.75 1.55 2.22
CA LEU A 50 -1.00 2.70 1.34
C LEU A 50 -2.04 3.68 1.88
N LEU A 51 -2.85 3.27 2.86
CA LEU A 51 -3.84 4.10 3.55
C LEU A 51 -3.25 4.90 4.72
N LEU A 52 -1.99 4.67 5.10
CA LEU A 52 -1.31 5.54 6.06
C LEU A 52 -0.94 6.85 5.38
N ASP A 53 -1.51 7.96 5.87
CA ASP A 53 -1.37 9.28 5.25
C ASP A 53 0.09 9.67 4.98
N GLU A 54 0.98 9.40 5.94
CA GLU A 54 2.40 9.74 5.87
C GLU A 54 3.15 8.89 4.82
N LEU A 55 2.84 7.59 4.71
CA LEU A 55 3.41 6.74 3.67
C LEU A 55 2.90 7.15 2.29
N ALA A 56 1.59 7.40 2.16
CA ALA A 56 0.99 7.85 0.91
C ALA A 56 1.58 9.19 0.44
N GLN A 57 1.87 10.11 1.37
CA GLN A 57 2.54 11.36 1.05
C GLN A 57 4.01 11.17 0.65
N ALA A 58 4.76 10.32 1.36
CA ALA A 58 6.15 10.01 1.02
C ALA A 58 6.25 9.36 -0.37
N LEU A 59 5.40 8.36 -0.66
CA LEU A 59 5.33 7.68 -1.96
C LEU A 59 4.97 8.63 -3.12
N ARG A 60 4.17 9.68 -2.87
CA ARG A 60 3.85 10.69 -3.90
C ARG A 60 4.98 11.68 -4.17
N ARG A 61 5.89 11.87 -3.20
CA ARG A 61 6.96 12.89 -3.26
C ARG A 61 8.31 12.30 -3.66
N THR A 62 8.55 11.03 -3.38
CA THR A 62 9.81 10.36 -3.70
C THR A 62 10.06 10.39 -5.21
N PRO A 63 11.31 10.65 -5.65
CA PRO A 63 11.68 10.54 -7.06
C PRO A 63 11.92 9.07 -7.48
N ALA A 64 11.92 8.13 -6.53
CA ALA A 64 12.21 6.73 -6.78
C ALA A 64 11.18 6.12 -7.76
N PRO A 65 11.62 5.38 -8.79
CA PRO A 65 10.71 4.61 -9.61
C PRO A 65 9.94 3.61 -8.74
N MET A 66 8.65 3.43 -9.05
CA MET A 66 7.76 2.48 -8.38
C MET A 66 7.39 1.34 -9.33
N VAL A 67 7.56 0.11 -8.88
CA VAL A 67 7.16 -1.11 -9.61
C VAL A 67 6.09 -1.84 -8.80
N TYR A 68 4.90 -1.98 -9.38
CA TYR A 68 3.85 -2.82 -8.84
C TYR A 68 4.01 -4.26 -9.36
N ILE A 69 4.11 -5.21 -8.44
CA ILE A 69 4.19 -6.64 -8.72
C ILE A 69 2.79 -7.23 -8.53
N GLY A 70 2.10 -7.44 -9.64
CA GLY A 70 0.76 -8.02 -9.66
C GLY A 70 0.73 -9.47 -9.16
N ASN A 71 -0.41 -9.88 -8.60
CA ASN A 71 -0.63 -11.26 -8.18
C ASN A 71 -0.81 -12.18 -9.39
N LEU A 72 -0.27 -13.40 -9.33
CA LEU A 72 -0.36 -14.40 -10.41
C LEU A 72 -1.75 -15.03 -10.55
N VAL A 73 -2.61 -14.88 -9.54
CA VAL A 73 -3.96 -15.43 -9.52
C VAL A 73 -4.92 -14.30 -9.18
N ALA A 74 -5.74 -13.93 -10.16
CA ALA A 74 -6.89 -13.03 -10.00
C ALA A 74 -8.12 -13.87 -10.35
N ASN A 75 -8.69 -14.56 -9.37
CA ASN A 75 -9.96 -15.27 -9.53
C ASN A 75 -10.95 -14.75 -8.49
#